data_AF-A0A454D2I2-F1
#
_entry.id   AF-A0A454D2I2-F1
#
_cell.length_a   1.000
_cell.length_b   1.000
_cell.length_c   1.000
_cell.angle_alpha   90.00
_cell.angle_beta   90.00
_cell.angle_gamma   90.00
#
_symmetry.space_group_name_H-M   'P 1'
#
loop_
_entity.id
_entity.type
_entity.pdbx_description
1 polymer ?
#
loop_
_entity_poly.entity_id
_entity_poly.type
_entity_poly.pdbx_seq_one_letter_code
_entity_poly.pdbx_strand_id
1 'polypeptide(L)' 'MHPEQVAEVREKVSSILSDFPEVGYVEVIADARLKNGGCILETEVGIIDASIDGQLQALKQAITKQFSERQQVLS' A
#
# COMPACT_ATOMS: atom_id res chain seq x y z
N MET A 1 8.96 2.16 6.51
CA MET A 1 7.75 1.55 7.11
C MET A 1 7.86 1.56 8.63
N HIS A 2 6.74 1.63 9.37
CA HIS A 2 6.77 1.63 10.84
C HIS A 2 7.52 0.40 11.40
N PRO A 3 8.40 0.55 12.42
CA PRO A 3 9.30 -0.52 12.85
C PRO A 3 8.62 -1.83 13.28
N GLU A 4 7.45 -1.75 13.93
CA GLU A 4 6.73 -2.94 14.43
C GLU A 4 6.31 -3.92 13.33
N GLN A 5 6.18 -3.45 12.08
CA GLN A 5 5.67 -4.23 10.96
C GLN A 5 6.78 -4.78 10.06
N VAL A 6 8.03 -4.34 10.25
CA VAL A 6 9.15 -4.60 9.33
C VAL A 6 9.46 -6.07 9.16
N ALA A 7 9.48 -6.84 10.25
CA ALA A 7 9.77 -8.27 10.18
C ALA A 7 8.72 -9.02 9.32
N GLU A 8 7.44 -8.82 9.62
CA GLU A 8 6.33 -9.48 8.93
C GLU A 8 6.31 -9.12 7.44
N VAL A 9 6.50 -7.85 7.10
CA VAL A 9 6.47 -7.41 5.70
C VAL A 9 7.70 -7.88 4.93
N ARG A 10 8.88 -7.98 5.55
CA ARG A 10 10.06 -8.56 4.90
C ARG A 10 9.82 -10.00 4.47
N GLU A 11 9.21 -10.80 5.33
CA GLU A 11 8.87 -12.19 5.02
C GLU A 11 7.89 -12.28 3.85
N LYS A 12 6.82 -11.47 3.89
CA LYS A 12 5.84 -11.42 2.80
C LYS A 12 6.44 -10.94 1.48
N VAL A 13 7.25 -9.88 1.51
CA VAL A 13 7.95 -9.36 0.31
C VAL A 13 8.87 -10.42 -0.25
N SER A 14 9.64 -11.13 0.58
CA SER A 14 10.48 -12.23 0.11
C SER A 14 9.68 -13.34 -0.58
N SER A 15 8.51 -13.68 -0.03
CA SER A 15 7.63 -14.69 -0.64
C SER A 15 6.99 -14.20 -1.94
N ILE A 16 6.71 -12.90 -2.07
CA ILE A 16 6.19 -12.34 -3.32
C ILE A 16 7.31 -12.35 -4.38
N LEU A 17 8.50 -11.89 -4.04
CA LEU A 17 9.62 -11.82 -4.98
C LEU A 17 10.07 -13.18 -5.51
N SER A 18 9.85 -14.28 -4.77
CA SER A 18 10.13 -15.62 -5.31
C SER A 18 9.23 -16.00 -6.49
N ASP A 19 8.04 -15.41 -6.57
CA ASP A 19 7.09 -15.64 -7.65
C ASP A 19 7.33 -14.70 -8.85
N PHE A 20 8.09 -13.62 -8.66
CA PHE A 20 8.37 -12.58 -9.66
C PHE A 20 9.87 -12.28 -9.77
N PRO A 21 10.68 -13.21 -10.31
CA PRO A 21 12.13 -13.06 -10.40
C PRO A 21 12.60 -11.91 -11.30
N GLU A 22 11.73 -11.39 -12.18
CA GLU A 22 11.99 -10.19 -12.99
C GLU A 22 11.90 -8.89 -12.18
N VAL A 23 11.20 -8.90 -11.04
CA VAL A 23 11.20 -7.79 -10.11
C VAL A 23 12.56 -7.79 -9.44
N GLY A 24 13.26 -6.66 -9.57
CA GLY A 24 14.59 -6.49 -8.98
C GLY A 24 14.56 -6.51 -7.44
N TYR A 25 15.55 -5.88 -6.85
CA TYR A 25 15.67 -5.85 -5.40
C TYR A 25 14.63 -4.91 -4.75
N VAL A 26 13.93 -5.40 -3.71
CA VAL A 26 13.08 -4.59 -2.84
C VAL A 26 13.64 -4.62 -1.43
N GLU A 27 13.93 -3.44 -0.88
CA GLU A 27 14.37 -3.29 0.50
C GLU A 27 13.23 -2.80 1.40
N VAL A 28 13.10 -3.40 2.57
CA VAL A 28 12.16 -2.95 3.59
C VAL A 28 12.92 -2.28 4.73
N ILE A 29 12.81 -0.96 4.83
CA ILE A 29 13.51 -0.12 5.81
C ILE A 29 12.56 0.31 6.93
N ALA A 30 13.04 0.21 8.18
CA ALA A 30 12.33 0.71 9.35
C ALA A 30 12.45 2.23 9.45
N ASP A 31 11.33 2.94 9.62
CA ASP A 31 11.29 4.39 9.83
C ASP A 31 10.34 4.71 10.99
N ALA A 32 10.92 5.08 12.13
CA ALA A 32 10.20 5.40 13.36
C ALA A 32 9.43 6.74 13.30
N ARG A 33 9.61 7.54 12.24
CA ARG A 33 8.86 8.79 12.03
C ARG A 33 7.47 8.53 11.46
N LEU A 34 7.25 7.36 10.87
CA LEU A 34 5.96 6.95 10.37
C LEU A 34 5.04 6.59 11.53
N LYS A 35 3.75 6.90 11.39
CA LYS A 35 2.72 6.42 12.32
C LYS A 35 2.56 4.91 12.19
N ASN A 36 1.90 4.28 13.16
CA ASN A 36 1.55 2.86 13.06
C ASN A 36 0.70 2.63 11.78
N GLY A 37 1.00 1.57 11.01
CA GLY A 37 0.40 1.34 9.70
C GLY A 37 0.94 2.24 8.58
N GLY A 38 1.92 3.10 8.86
CA GLY A 38 2.58 3.95 7.89
C GLY A 38 3.54 3.17 7.01
N CYS A 39 3.37 3.29 5.70
CA CYS A 39 4.21 2.65 4.69
C CYS A 39 4.41 3.62 3.52
N ILE A 40 5.65 3.69 3.03
CA ILE A 40 6.04 4.47 1.87
C ILE A 40 6.76 3.52 0.94
N LEU A 41 6.36 3.53 -0.32
CA LEU A 41 7.03 2.78 -1.39
C LEU A 41 7.78 3.77 -2.27
N GLU A 42 9.10 3.65 -2.28
CA GLU A 42 9.97 4.43 -3.17
C GLU A 42 10.30 3.60 -4.41
N THR A 43 10.18 4.23 -5.57
CA THR A 43 10.48 3.64 -6.88
C THR A 43 11.34 4.63 -7.66
N GLU A 44 11.95 4.20 -8.77
CA GLU A 44 12.73 5.09 -9.63
C GLU A 44 11.92 6.28 -10.16
N VAL A 45 10.61 6.10 -10.33
CA VAL A 45 9.71 7.12 -10.87
C VAL A 45 9.12 8.03 -9.79
N GLY A 46 9.29 7.70 -8.51
CA GLY A 46 8.79 8.53 -7.41
C GLY A 46 8.34 7.74 -6.18
N ILE A 47 7.61 8.43 -5.31
CA ILE A 47 7.20 7.96 -3.99
C ILE A 47 5.68 7.77 -3.96
N ILE A 48 5.25 6.62 -3.44
CA ILE A 48 3.86 6.24 -3.28
C ILE A 48 3.55 6.13 -1.78
N ASP A 49 2.47 6.79 -1.35
CA ASP A 49 1.89 6.55 -0.03
C ASP A 49 1.15 5.20 -0.04
N ALA A 50 1.74 4.22 0.65
CA ALA A 50 1.20 2.88 0.77
C ALA A 50 0.65 2.63 2.19
N SER A 51 0.42 3.68 2.98
CA SER A 51 -0.11 3.56 4.33
C SER A 51 -1.49 2.92 4.36
N ILE A 52 -1.83 2.29 5.49
CA ILE A 52 -3.16 1.71 5.72
C ILE A 52 -4.25 2.78 5.60
N ASP A 53 -4.01 3.97 6.16
CA ASP A 53 -4.96 5.09 6.07
C ASP A 53 -5.22 5.51 4.62
N GLY A 54 -4.17 5.62 3.80
CA GLY A 54 -4.30 5.94 2.38
C GLY A 54 -5.09 4.89 1.61
N GLN A 55 -4.82 3.60 1.87
CA GLN A 55 -5.56 2.48 1.26
C GLN A 55 -7.04 2.49 1.66
N LEU A 56 -7.35 2.71 2.94
CA LEU A 56 -8.73 2.79 3.44
C LEU A 56 -9.48 3.99 2.84
N GLN A 57 -8.80 5.12 2.65
CA GLN A 57 -9.39 6.28 2.00
C GLN A 57 -9.72 6.00 0.53
N ALA A 58 -8.80 5.37 -0.21
CA ALA A 58 -9.02 4.97 -1.60
C ALA A 58 -10.21 4.00 -1.72
N LEU A 59 -10.28 3.01 -0.81
CA LEU A 59 -11.40 2.08 -0.75
C LEU A 59 -12.74 2.80 -0.51
N LYS A 60 -12.78 3.73 0.46
CA LYS A 60 -13.97 4.54 0.73
C LYS A 60 -14.41 5.33 -0.50
N GLN A 61 -13.48 5.98 -1.19
CA GLN A 61 -13.76 6.75 -2.41
C GLN A 61 -14.32 5.86 -3.52
N ALA A 62 -13.71 4.69 -3.75
CA ALA A 62 -14.16 3.74 -4.76
C ALA A 62 -15.59 3.25 -4.48
N ILE A 63 -15.90 2.92 -3.22
CA ILE A 63 -17.25 2.54 -2.80
C ILE A 63 -18.23 3.69 -3.03
N THR A 64 -17.94 4.89 -2.51
CA THR A 64 -18.84 6.05 -2.68
C THR A 64 -19.13 6.34 -4.14
N LYS A 65 -18.10 6.34 -4.99
CA LYS A 65 -18.25 6.53 -6.44
C LYS A 65 -19.23 5.51 -7.05
N GLN A 66 -19.02 4.22 -6.76
CA GLN A 66 -19.86 3.15 -7.31
C GLN A 66 -21.33 3.26 -6.90
N PHE A 67 -21.60 3.66 -5.66
CA PHE A 67 -22.97 3.86 -5.17
C PHE A 67 -23.62 5.12 -5.76
N SER A 68 -22.88 6.22 -5.90
CA SER A 68 -23.39 7.44 -6.54
C SER A 68 -23.71 7.23 -8.03
N GLU A 69 -22.84 6.53 -8.77
CA GLU A 69 -23.08 6.19 -10.18
C GLU A 69 -24.32 5.30 -10.34
N ARG A 70 -24.52 4.31 -9.45
CA ARG A 70 -25.74 3.49 -9.45
C ARG A 70 -27.02 4.29 -9.21
N GLN A 71 -27.00 5.29 -8.34
CA GLN A 71 -28.17 6.12 -8.07
C GLN A 71 -28.55 7.00 -9.27
N GLN A 72 -27.57 7.48 -10.03
CA GLN A 72 -27.83 8.28 -11.25
C GLN A 72 -28.44 7.47 -12.39
N VAL A 73 -28.21 6.16 -12.46
CA VAL A 73 -28.81 5.28 -13.48
C VAL A 73 -30.26 4.90 -13.14
N LEU A 74 -30.65 5.00 -11.87
CA LEU A 74 -31.98 4.65 -11.37
C LEU A 74 -32.90 5.86 -11.16
N SER A 75 -32.43 7.07 -11.48
CA SER A 75 -33.18 8.34 -11.39
C SER A 75 -33.56 8.84 -12.78
#